data_AF-A0ABD1D2X9-F1
#
_entry.id   AF-A0ABD1D2X9-F1
#
_cell.length_a   1.000
_cell.length_b   1.000
_cell.length_c   1.000
_cell.angle_alpha   90.00
_cell.angle_beta   90.00
_cell.angle_gamma   90.00
#
_symmetry.space_group_name_H-M   'P 1'
#
loop_
_entity.id
_entity.type
_entity.pdbx_description
1 polymer ?
#
loop_
_entity_poly.entity_id
_entity_poly.type
_entity_poly.pdbx_seq_one_letter_code
_entity_poly.pdbx_strand_id
1 'polypeptide(L)'
;MQFNPGHRLQIGVYSILMVVSAIGNITVLTLLIKRRLKSHTRLDMMLTHLAIADLLVTFLMMPLEIAWAWTVQWVAGDIMCRLMAFFRTFGLYLSSYVLVCISVDRYFAVLQPLKLSKARGKIMIIGAWMFSTVCSSPQVIIN
;
A
#
# COMPACT_ATOMS: atom_id res chain seq x y z
N MET A 1 33.98 10.49 6.20
CA MET A 1 32.61 9.95 6.31
C MET A 1 32.45 8.85 5.27
N GLN A 2 32.55 7.58 5.64
CA GLN A 2 32.35 6.46 4.71
C GLN A 2 30.86 6.09 4.73
N PHE A 3 30.17 6.25 3.59
CA PHE A 3 28.85 5.67 3.40
C PHE A 3 29.00 4.15 3.52
N ASN A 4 28.44 3.58 4.59
CA ASN A 4 28.34 2.12 4.75
C ASN A 4 27.67 1.56 3.47
N PRO A 5 28.23 0.54 2.79
CA PRO A 5 27.69 0.01 1.53
C PRO A 5 26.19 -0.30 1.56
N GLY A 6 25.65 -0.62 2.74
CA GLY A 6 24.21 -0.83 2.95
C GLY A 6 23.33 0.36 2.58
N HIS A 7 23.69 1.60 2.94
CA HIS A 7 22.87 2.78 2.64
C HIS A 7 22.83 3.08 1.13
N ARG A 8 23.96 2.89 0.44
CA ARG A 8 24.05 3.08 -1.02
C ARG A 8 23.17 2.09 -1.77
N LEU A 9 23.17 0.82 -1.32
CA LEU A 9 22.31 -0.20 -1.88
C LEU A 9 20.82 0.10 -1.61
N GLN A 10 20.47 0.50 -0.39
CA GLN A 10 19.10 0.87 -0.02
C GLN A 10 18.56 2.00 -0.89
N ILE A 11 19.32 3.09 -1.06
CA ILE A 11 18.91 4.23 -1.89
C ILE A 11 18.69 3.78 -3.34
N GLY A 12 19.62 3.01 -3.90
CA GLY A 12 19.51 2.50 -5.27
C GLY A 12 18.26 1.62 -5.46
N VAL A 13 18.05 0.66 -4.55
CA VAL A 13 16.91 -0.26 -4.59
C VAL A 13 15.59 0.49 -4.44
N TYR A 14 15.45 1.36 -3.44
CA TYR A 14 14.21 2.13 -3.24
C TYR A 14 13.92 3.07 -4.41
N SER A 15 14.94 3.68 -5.02
CA SER A 15 14.75 4.53 -6.20
C SER A 15 14.23 3.75 -7.40
N ILE A 16 14.79 2.56 -7.66
CA ILE A 16 14.32 1.69 -8.75
C ILE A 16 12.90 1.21 -8.48
N LEU A 17 12.62 0.73 -7.26
CA LEU A 17 11.29 0.28 -6.85
C LEU A 17 10.27 1.42 -6.94
N MET A 18 10.65 2.66 -6.62
CA MET A 18 9.79 3.82 -6.72
C MET A 18 9.37 4.07 -8.16
N VAL A 19 10.31 4.05 -9.11
CA VAL A 19 10.02 4.27 -10.54
C VAL A 19 9.12 3.15 -11.08
N VAL A 20 9.48 1.89 -10.83
CA VAL A 20 8.71 0.73 -11.32
C VAL A 20 7.30 0.72 -10.71
N SER A 21 7.19 0.93 -9.40
CA SER A 21 5.92 0.95 -8.69
C SER A 21 5.04 2.11 -9.14
N ALA A 22 5.61 3.31 -9.33
CA ALA A 22 4.86 4.47 -9.80
C ALA A 22 4.29 4.20 -11.20
N ILE A 23 5.12 3.77 -12.15
CA ILE A 23 4.68 3.47 -13.52
C ILE A 23 3.60 2.38 -13.51
N GLY A 24 3.85 1.27 -12.81
CA GLY A 24 2.92 0.14 -12.75
C GLY A 24 1.57 0.51 -12.15
N ASN A 25 1.57 1.10 -10.95
CA ASN A 25 0.34 1.42 -10.23
C ASN A 25 -0.43 2.60 -10.85
N ILE A 26 0.24 3.61 -11.44
CA ILE A 26 -0.44 4.66 -12.21
C ILE A 26 -1.09 4.08 -13.47
N THR A 27 -0.41 3.16 -14.16
CA THR A 27 -0.97 2.49 -15.35
C THR A 27 -2.19 1.66 -14.99
N VAL A 28 -2.11 0.88 -13.91
CA VAL A 28 -3.25 0.11 -13.39
C VAL A 28 -4.40 1.04 -13.01
N LEU A 29 -4.13 2.10 -12.26
CA LEU A 29 -5.14 3.06 -11.83
C LEU A 29 -5.84 3.73 -13.02
N THR A 30 -5.09 4.19 -14.02
CA THR A 30 -5.65 4.80 -15.22
C THR A 30 -6.48 3.83 -16.04
N LEU A 31 -6.04 2.58 -16.19
CA LEU A 31 -6.82 1.51 -16.85
C LEU A 31 -8.11 1.20 -16.09
N LEU A 32 -8.07 1.15 -14.76
CA LEU A 32 -9.23 0.90 -13.92
C LEU A 32 -10.23 2.06 -13.96
N ILE A 33 -9.77 3.31 -13.94
CA ILE A 33 -10.62 4.50 -14.10
C ILE A 33 -11.31 4.47 -15.48
N LYS A 34 -10.56 4.17 -16.55
CA LYS A 34 -11.13 4.02 -17.91
C LYS A 34 -12.16 2.89 -17.98
N ARG A 35 -11.89 1.75 -17.34
CA ARG A 35 -12.84 0.63 -17.26
C ARG A 35 -14.09 0.98 -16.45
N ARG A 36 -13.94 1.72 -15.34
CA ARG A 36 -15.03 2.15 -14.45
C ARG A 36 -16.09 2.98 -15.19
N LEU A 37 -15.68 3.76 -16.20
CA LEU A 37 -16.59 4.52 -17.06
C LEU A 37 -17.47 3.63 -17.95
N LYS A 38 -17.05 2.38 -18.22
CA LYS A 38 -17.76 1.44 -19.10
C LYS A 38 -18.49 0.32 -18.35
N SER A 39 -17.92 -0.17 -17.24
CA SER A 39 -18.48 -1.24 -16.42
C SER A 39 -17.93 -1.17 -14.99
N HIS A 40 -18.76 -1.50 -14.00
CA HIS A 40 -18.41 -1.39 -12.58
C HIS A 40 -18.36 -2.76 -11.91
N THR A 41 -17.18 -3.39 -11.90
CA THR A 41 -16.95 -4.67 -11.20
C THR A 41 -16.41 -4.43 -9.79
N ARG A 42 -16.72 -5.35 -8.85
CA ARG A 42 -16.19 -5.29 -7.48
C ARG A 42 -14.67 -5.46 -7.43
N LEU A 43 -14.14 -6.31 -8.31
CA LEU A 43 -12.70 -6.45 -8.50
C LEU A 43 -12.04 -5.14 -8.89
N ASP A 44 -12.63 -4.38 -9.81
CA ASP A 44 -12.06 -3.11 -10.25
C ASP A 44 -11.98 -2.11 -9.09
N MET A 45 -12.96 -2.13 -8.17
CA MET A 45 -12.95 -1.33 -6.94
C MET A 45 -11.83 -1.79 -5.99
N MET A 46 -11.69 -3.10 -5.73
CA MET A 46 -10.61 -3.63 -4.89
C MET A 46 -9.21 -3.32 -5.45
N LEU A 47 -9.02 -3.50 -6.76
CA LEU A 47 -7.78 -3.18 -7.47
C LEU A 47 -7.48 -1.67 -7.46
N THR A 48 -8.52 -0.82 -7.48
CA THR A 48 -8.34 0.63 -7.37
C THR A 48 -7.81 1.01 -5.98
N HIS A 49 -8.38 0.42 -4.92
CA HIS A 49 -7.88 0.64 -3.56
C HIS A 49 -6.47 0.09 -3.35
N LEU A 50 -6.13 -1.04 -3.99
CA LEU A 50 -4.76 -1.57 -4.01
C LEU A 50 -3.79 -0.58 -4.65
N ALA A 51 -4.10 -0.12 -5.87
CA ALA A 51 -3.25 0.82 -6.59
C ALA A 51 -3.07 2.14 -5.82
N ILE A 52 -4.11 2.64 -5.16
CA ILE A 52 -4.00 3.84 -4.30
C ILE A 52 -3.10 3.58 -3.10
N ALA A 53 -3.23 2.42 -2.44
CA ALA A 53 -2.37 2.03 -1.32
C ALA A 53 -0.89 1.96 -1.73
N ASP A 54 -0.60 1.30 -2.85
CA ASP A 54 0.76 1.15 -3.34
C ASP A 54 1.34 2.50 -3.80
N LEU A 55 0.54 3.39 -4.39
CA LEU A 55 0.98 4.75 -4.72
C LEU A 55 1.25 5.59 -3.48
N LEU A 56 0.45 5.45 -2.42
CA LEU A 56 0.70 6.10 -1.13
C LEU A 56 2.06 5.67 -0.57
N VAL A 57 2.36 4.36 -0.57
CA VAL A 57 3.66 3.82 -0.14
C VAL A 57 4.79 4.33 -1.05
N THR A 58 4.56 4.36 -2.35
CA THR A 58 5.55 4.78 -3.35
C THR A 58 5.92 6.25 -3.23
N PHE A 59 4.96 7.13 -2.98
CA PHE A 59 5.19 8.58 -2.94
C PHE A 59 5.43 9.15 -1.55
N LEU A 60 4.99 8.49 -0.48
CA LEU A 60 5.22 8.96 0.88
C LEU A 60 6.36 8.19 1.56
N MET A 61 6.35 6.86 1.45
CA MET A 61 7.25 6.01 2.22
C MET A 61 8.64 5.93 1.59
N MET A 62 8.72 5.59 0.29
CA MET A 62 10.01 5.42 -0.40
C MET A 62 10.89 6.70 -0.43
N PRO A 63 10.36 7.91 -0.68
CA PRO A 63 11.17 9.13 -0.67
C PRO A 63 11.68 9.48 0.73
N LEU A 64 10.88 9.18 1.74
CA LEU A 64 11.24 9.41 3.14
C LEU A 64 12.37 8.46 3.56
N GLU A 65 12.34 7.20 3.13
CA GLU A 65 13.46 6.25 3.31
C GLU A 65 14.73 6.66 2.57
N ILE A 66 14.60 7.19 1.36
CA ILE A 66 15.74 7.73 0.60
C ILE A 66 16.34 8.94 1.33
N ALA A 67 15.49 9.85 1.83
CA ALA A 67 15.93 11.01 2.61
C ALA A 67 16.62 10.58 3.92
N TRP A 68 16.07 9.56 4.60
CA TRP A 68 16.65 8.97 5.80
C TRP A 68 18.03 8.36 5.56
N ALA A 69 18.17 7.57 4.50
CA ALA A 69 19.46 6.98 4.13
C ALA A 69 20.49 8.04 3.68
N TRP A 70 20.04 9.23 3.27
CA TRP A 70 20.90 10.34 2.87
C TRP A 70 21.34 11.20 4.06
N THR A 71 20.45 11.49 5.02
CA THR A 71 20.79 12.23 6.23
C THR A 71 21.35 11.26 7.28
N VAL A 72 22.67 11.12 7.32
CA VAL A 72 23.43 10.32 8.30
C VAL A 72 23.15 10.73 9.78
N GLN A 73 22.36 11.78 10.02
CA GLN A 73 21.86 12.24 11.32
C GLN A 73 20.35 12.53 11.25
N TRP A 74 19.56 12.07 12.24
CA TRP A 74 18.11 12.30 12.33
C TRP A 74 17.80 13.76 12.67
N VAL A 75 17.42 14.57 11.67
CA VAL A 75 17.02 15.98 11.89
C VAL A 75 15.49 16.18 11.85
N ALA A 76 14.73 15.15 11.45
CA ALA A 76 13.28 15.28 11.23
C ALA A 76 12.40 15.17 12.50
N GLY A 77 13.00 14.99 13.68
CA GLY A 77 12.31 14.85 14.96
C GLY A 77 11.57 13.51 15.16
N ASP A 78 11.20 13.20 16.40
CA ASP A 78 10.61 11.91 16.81
C ASP A 78 9.29 11.57 16.08
N ILE A 79 8.49 12.59 15.80
CA ILE A 79 7.19 12.47 15.11
C ILE A 79 7.36 11.87 13.71
N MET A 80 8.36 12.31 12.95
CA MET A 80 8.61 11.78 11.61
C MET A 80 9.05 10.31 11.65
N CYS A 81 9.76 9.91 12.71
CA CYS A 81 10.21 8.52 12.90
C CYS A 81 9.01 7.58 13.14
N ARG A 82 8.09 8.00 14.02
CA ARG A 82 6.84 7.28 14.29
C ARG A 82 5.97 7.19 13.04
N LEU A 83 5.85 8.28 12.28
CA LEU A 83 5.10 8.30 11.03
C LEU A 83 5.72 7.35 9.98
N MET A 84 7.05 7.31 9.86
CA MET A 84 7.72 6.32 9.00
C MET A 84 7.38 4.90 9.40
N ALA A 85 7.59 4.54 10.67
CA ALA A 85 7.30 3.19 11.17
C ALA A 85 5.83 2.79 10.93
N PHE A 86 4.91 3.74 11.12
CA PHE A 86 3.50 3.57 10.83
C PHE A 86 3.23 3.31 9.34
N PHE A 87 3.68 4.19 8.44
CA PHE A 87 3.41 4.05 7.00
C PHE A 87 4.06 2.80 6.38
N ARG A 88 5.24 2.40 6.89
CA ARG A 88 5.91 1.16 6.46
C ARG A 88 5.03 -0.06 6.69
N THR A 89 4.50 -0.16 7.90
CA THR A 89 3.72 -1.33 8.31
C THR A 89 2.29 -1.26 7.79
N PHE A 90 1.70 -0.06 7.80
CA PHE A 90 0.39 0.19 7.20
C PHE A 90 0.36 -0.21 5.72
N GLY A 91 1.40 0.14 4.95
CA GLY A 91 1.53 -0.26 3.54
C GLY A 91 1.56 -1.78 3.37
N LEU A 92 2.43 -2.48 4.11
CA LEU A 92 2.53 -3.94 4.09
C LEU A 92 1.21 -4.62 4.45
N TYR A 93 0.54 -4.16 5.50
CA TYR A 93 -0.75 -4.70 5.92
C TYR A 93 -1.84 -4.41 4.90
N LEU A 94 -1.92 -3.19 4.37
CA LEU A 94 -2.95 -2.80 3.41
C LEU A 94 -2.84 -3.63 2.13
N SER A 95 -1.65 -3.77 1.54
CA SER A 95 -1.46 -4.59 0.33
C SER A 95 -1.77 -6.07 0.60
N SER A 96 -1.37 -6.60 1.75
CA SER A 96 -1.67 -8.00 2.15
C SER A 96 -3.18 -8.23 2.33
N TYR A 97 -3.88 -7.35 3.05
CA TYR A 97 -5.31 -7.48 3.27
C TYR A 97 -6.12 -7.32 1.98
N VAL A 98 -5.69 -6.45 1.05
CA VAL A 98 -6.35 -6.32 -0.24
C VAL A 98 -6.13 -7.56 -1.12
N LEU A 99 -4.94 -8.17 -1.10
CA LEU A 99 -4.70 -9.46 -1.78
C LEU A 99 -5.57 -10.59 -1.21
N VAL A 100 -5.74 -10.64 0.11
CA VAL A 100 -6.67 -11.58 0.75
C VAL A 100 -8.10 -11.31 0.30
N CYS A 101 -8.54 -10.05 0.24
CA CYS A 101 -9.87 -9.70 -0.24
C CYS A 101 -10.10 -10.12 -1.69
N ILE A 102 -9.10 -9.94 -2.58
CA ILE A 102 -9.15 -10.40 -3.98
C ILE A 102 -9.26 -11.93 -4.03
N SER A 103 -8.44 -12.63 -3.25
CA SER A 103 -8.43 -14.11 -3.21
C SER A 103 -9.78 -14.66 -2.75
N VAL A 104 -10.37 -14.05 -1.72
CA VAL A 104 -11.69 -14.42 -1.20
C VAL A 104 -12.79 -14.08 -2.22
N ASP A 105 -12.73 -12.93 -2.90
CA ASP A 105 -13.70 -12.59 -3.96
C ASP A 105 -13.65 -13.60 -5.11
N ARG A 106 -12.45 -13.99 -5.56
CA ARG A 106 -12.27 -15.04 -6.58
C ARG A 106 -12.82 -16.39 -6.11
N TYR A 107 -12.53 -16.78 -4.88
CA TYR A 107 -13.06 -18.01 -4.28
C TYR A 107 -14.59 -18.05 -4.28
N PHE A 108 -15.26 -16.96 -3.86
CA PHE A 108 -16.71 -16.88 -3.86
C PHE A 108 -17.32 -16.71 -5.25
N ALA A 109 -16.63 -16.07 -6.20
CA ALA A 109 -17.10 -15.95 -7.58
C ALA A 109 -17.18 -17.31 -8.29
N VAL A 110 -16.24 -18.22 -7.97
CA VAL A 110 -16.23 -19.59 -8.51
C VAL A 110 -17.30 -20.46 -7.85
N LEU A 111 -17.45 -20.37 -6.52
CA LEU A 111 -18.36 -21.25 -5.77
C LEU A 111 -19.82 -20.78 -5.76
N GLN A 112 -20.09 -19.48 -5.93
CA GLN A 112 -21.42 -18.90 -5.81
C GLN A 112 -21.71 -17.84 -6.89
N PRO A 113 -21.81 -18.24 -8.17
CA PRO A 113 -22.04 -17.32 -9.29
C PRO A 113 -23.33 -16.48 -9.16
N LEU A 114 -24.31 -16.91 -8.37
CA LEU A 114 -25.62 -16.24 -8.20
C LEU A 114 -25.81 -15.45 -6.88
N LYS A 115 -24.89 -15.53 -5.89
CA LYS A 115 -25.01 -14.83 -4.59
C LYS A 115 -24.07 -13.63 -4.45
N LEU A 116 -23.72 -12.99 -5.56
CA LEU A 116 -22.90 -11.79 -5.56
C LEU A 116 -23.71 -10.60 -4.99
N SER A 117 -23.61 -10.33 -3.68
CA SER A 117 -24.14 -9.11 -3.05
C SER A 117 -23.11 -7.96 -3.01
N LYS A 118 -23.45 -6.78 -3.55
CA LYS A 118 -22.53 -5.61 -3.63
C LYS A 118 -22.11 -5.10 -2.24
N ALA A 119 -22.91 -5.38 -1.21
CA ALA A 119 -22.63 -5.00 0.17
C ALA A 119 -21.43 -5.76 0.76
N ARG A 120 -21.21 -7.05 0.42
CA ARG A 120 -20.11 -7.85 0.98
C ARG A 120 -18.74 -7.27 0.66
N GLY A 121 -18.51 -6.87 -0.60
CA GLY A 121 -17.23 -6.28 -1.01
C GLY A 121 -16.92 -4.98 -0.28
N LYS A 122 -17.94 -4.14 -0.04
CA LYS A 122 -17.78 -2.87 0.69
C LYS A 122 -17.46 -3.11 2.16
N ILE A 123 -18.12 -4.08 2.80
CA ILE A 123 -17.88 -4.46 4.21
C ILE A 123 -16.47 -5.04 4.38
N MET A 124 -16.02 -5.90 3.45
CA MET A 124 -14.67 -6.47 3.50
C MET A 124 -13.58 -5.40 3.37
N ILE A 125 -13.76 -4.42 2.49
CA ILE A 125 -12.80 -3.30 2.33
C ILE A 125 -12.78 -2.43 3.60
N ILE A 126 -13.95 -2.09 4.16
CA ILE A 126 -14.02 -1.33 5.42
C ILE A 126 -13.34 -2.10 6.55
N GLY A 127 -13.59 -3.41 6.64
CA GLY A 127 -12.92 -4.29 7.60
C GLY A 127 -11.40 -4.30 7.43
N ALA A 128 -10.89 -4.43 6.20
CA ALA A 128 -9.46 -4.43 5.91
C ALA A 128 -8.79 -3.12 6.33
N TRP A 129 -9.41 -1.97 6.05
CA TRP A 129 -8.91 -0.66 6.48
C TRP A 129 -8.90 -0.52 8.00
N MET A 130 -10.00 -0.88 8.67
CA MET A 130 -10.11 -0.80 10.12
C MET A 130 -9.09 -1.73 10.80
N PHE A 131 -8.97 -2.97 10.36
CA PHE A 131 -8.08 -3.96 10.95
C PHE A 131 -6.60 -3.62 10.71
N SER A 132 -6.25 -3.12 9.52
CA SER A 132 -4.93 -2.55 9.23
C SER A 132 -4.58 -1.40 10.19
N THR A 133 -5.53 -0.49 10.42
CA THR A 133 -5.33 0.67 11.30
C THR A 133 -5.14 0.24 12.76
N VAL A 134 -5.93 -0.72 13.24
CA VAL A 134 -5.82 -1.25 14.60
C VAL A 134 -4.51 -2.01 14.79
N CYS A 135 -4.12 -2.88 13.85
CA CYS A 135 -2.87 -3.65 13.95
C CYS A 135 -1.62 -2.78 13.81
N SER A 136 -1.70 -1.63 13.14
CA SER A 136 -0.58 -0.68 12.99
C SER A 136 -0.49 0.30 14.17
N SER A 137 -1.56 0.46 14.97
CA SER A 137 -1.59 1.35 16.14
C SER A 137 -0.55 1.07 17.23
N PRO A 138 -0.16 -0.19 17.55
CA PRO A 138 0.82 -0.46 18.61
C PRO A 138 2.21 0.09 18.28
N GLN A 139 2.57 0.17 17.00
CA GLN A 139 3.88 0.67 16.57
C GLN A 139 4.04 2.18 16.80
N VAL A 140 2.93 2.93 16.89
CA VAL A 140 2.94 4.35 17.25
C VAL A 140 3.18 4.55 18.76
N ILE A 141 2.84 3.53 19.55
CA ILE A 141 2.93 3.54 21.03
C ILE A 141 4.31 3.06 21.50
N ILE A 142 4.95 2.15 20.76
CA ILE A 142 6.20 1.48 21.19
C ILE A 142 7.47 2.22 20.75
N ASN A 143 7.43 3.01 19.67
CA ASN A 143 8.50 3.95 19.30
C ASN A 143 8.32 5.28 20.04
#